data_AF-A0A7S3DG17-F1
#
_entry.id   AF-A0A7S3DG17-F1
#
_cell.length_a   1.000
_cell.length_b   1.000
_cell.length_c   1.000
_cell.angle_alpha   90.00
_cell.angle_beta   90.00
_cell.angle_gamma   90.00
#
_symmetry.space_group_name_H-M   'P 1'
#
loop_
_entity.id
_entity.type
_entity.pdbx_description
1 polymer ?
#
loop_
_entity_poly.entity_id
_entity_poly.type
_entity_poly.pdbx_seq_one_letter_code
_entity_poly.pdbx_strand_id
1 'polypeptide(L)'
;MKGILLLCGLPGAGKSTAGLHADDVIKSVGAESKLISFDGIESQIKREQLKDPAVFDVQVWNEARRIAKEQVRSCCNANHAQDLVLIVDDNMHYRSMRREYYRLARDYGCPFLLIYVHSDPEVAWERNSARVEGRIPSDTFWRMVSLFEEPSAEEMPENHIVVFENEDGLDYSCLDSAICRLLESPLDFIPAPAFDADGEALRQVIRLFRIMLTSHLFHPCSLLSLCFLPISLFFPIFLCAE
;
A
#
# COMPACT_ATOMS: atom_id res chain seq x y z
N MET A 1 3.78 0.88 -15.00
CA MET A 1 4.03 1.25 -13.59
C MET A 1 3.36 0.22 -12.69
N LYS A 2 3.90 -0.01 -11.48
CA LYS A 2 3.32 -0.96 -10.50
C LYS A 2 3.24 -0.27 -9.14
N GLY A 3 2.06 0.09 -8.69
CA GLY A 3 1.83 0.81 -7.44
C GLY A 3 1.23 -0.08 -6.34
N ILE A 4 1.44 0.30 -5.08
CA ILE A 4 0.78 -0.30 -3.91
C ILE A 4 -0.11 0.77 -3.28
N LEU A 5 -1.40 0.48 -3.21
CA LEU A 5 -2.39 1.26 -2.48
C LEU A 5 -2.80 0.46 -1.24
N LEU A 6 -2.40 0.92 -0.07
CA LEU A 6 -2.62 0.25 1.21
C LEU A 6 -3.79 0.89 1.94
N LEU A 7 -4.80 0.10 2.31
CA LEU A 7 -5.90 0.56 3.14
C LEU A 7 -5.56 0.37 4.63
N CYS A 8 -5.99 1.32 5.45
CA CYS A 8 -5.84 1.29 6.90
C CYS A 8 -7.06 1.89 7.58
N GLY A 9 -7.42 1.40 8.76
CA GLY A 9 -8.57 1.89 9.52
C GLY A 9 -9.24 0.82 10.36
N LEU A 10 -10.10 1.25 11.29
CA LEU A 10 -10.79 0.37 12.22
C LEU A 10 -11.69 -0.66 11.50
N PRO A 11 -11.96 -1.83 12.10
CA PRO A 11 -13.09 -2.68 11.70
C PRO A 11 -14.36 -1.81 11.61
N GLY A 12 -15.20 -1.98 10.59
CA GLY A 12 -16.38 -1.12 10.42
C GLY A 12 -16.11 0.24 9.75
N ALA A 13 -14.86 0.70 9.60
CA ALA A 13 -14.56 2.03 9.05
C ALA A 13 -14.89 2.19 7.55
N GLY A 14 -15.12 1.12 6.80
CA GLY A 14 -15.48 1.19 5.37
C GLY A 14 -14.33 0.95 4.38
N LYS A 15 -13.19 0.43 4.85
CA LYS A 15 -12.02 0.11 4.01
C LYS A 15 -12.36 -0.70 2.76
N SER A 16 -13.02 -1.85 2.90
CA SER A 16 -13.35 -2.69 1.74
C SER A 16 -14.23 -1.96 0.72
N THR A 17 -15.13 -1.07 1.18
CA THR A 17 -15.92 -0.20 0.29
C THR A 17 -15.03 0.82 -0.43
N ALA A 18 -14.12 1.49 0.28
CA ALA A 18 -13.15 2.38 -0.32
C ALA A 18 -12.20 1.64 -1.30
N GLY A 19 -11.85 0.39 -1.01
CA GLY A 19 -11.05 -0.46 -1.87
C GLY A 19 -11.74 -0.82 -3.19
N LEU A 20 -13.05 -1.11 -3.14
CA LEU A 20 -13.86 -1.33 -4.35
C LEU A 20 -14.01 -0.03 -5.16
N HIS A 21 -14.25 1.09 -4.49
CA HIS A 21 -14.31 2.39 -5.16
C HIS A 21 -12.97 2.72 -5.84
N ALA A 22 -11.85 2.50 -5.15
CA ALA A 22 -10.52 2.68 -5.72
C ALA A 22 -10.31 1.80 -6.96
N ASP A 23 -10.73 0.53 -6.91
CA ASP A 23 -10.69 -0.40 -8.04
C ASP A 23 -11.44 0.14 -9.27
N ASP A 24 -12.65 0.68 -9.06
CA ASP A 24 -13.46 1.28 -10.13
C ASP A 24 -12.77 2.53 -10.72
N VAL A 25 -12.23 3.41 -9.89
CA VAL A 25 -11.51 4.62 -10.32
C VAL A 25 -10.28 4.25 -11.15
N ILE A 26 -9.44 3.33 -10.66
CA ILE A 26 -8.21 2.90 -11.34
C ILE A 26 -8.53 2.32 -12.73
N LYS A 27 -9.58 1.50 -12.82
CA LYS A 27 -10.04 0.94 -14.09
C LYS A 27 -10.63 1.98 -15.03
N SER A 28 -11.33 2.98 -14.50
CA SER A 28 -11.94 4.05 -15.31
C SER A 28 -10.91 4.91 -16.04
N VAL A 29 -9.69 5.01 -15.51
CA VAL A 29 -8.57 5.74 -16.12
C VAL A 29 -7.64 4.83 -16.95
N GLY A 30 -8.03 3.57 -17.16
CA GLY A 30 -7.36 2.64 -18.08
C GLY A 30 -6.19 1.87 -17.47
N ALA A 31 -6.02 1.89 -16.15
CA ALA A 31 -5.05 1.05 -15.45
C ALA A 31 -5.69 -0.25 -14.93
N GLU A 32 -4.87 -1.28 -14.72
CA GLU A 32 -5.29 -2.51 -14.03
C GLU A 32 -5.21 -2.32 -12.51
N SER A 33 -6.09 -3.00 -11.81
CA SER A 33 -6.08 -3.10 -10.34
C SER A 33 -6.26 -4.53 -9.89
N LYS A 34 -5.64 -4.86 -8.75
CA LYS A 34 -5.82 -6.14 -8.07
C LYS A 34 -6.08 -5.91 -6.58
N LEU A 35 -7.28 -6.25 -6.14
CA LEU A 35 -7.66 -6.24 -4.73
C LEU A 35 -7.16 -7.50 -4.01
N ILE A 36 -6.36 -7.32 -2.97
CA ILE A 36 -5.78 -8.36 -2.12
C ILE A 36 -6.37 -8.15 -0.72
N SER A 37 -7.48 -8.84 -0.45
CA SER A 37 -8.18 -8.78 0.84
C SER A 37 -7.67 -9.88 1.78
N PHE A 38 -7.20 -9.48 2.96
CA PHE A 38 -6.72 -10.40 3.98
C PHE A 38 -7.86 -11.27 4.51
N ASP A 39 -8.99 -10.64 4.84
CA ASP A 39 -10.19 -11.32 5.32
C ASP A 39 -10.70 -12.32 4.27
N GLY A 40 -10.59 -11.97 2.97
CA GLY A 40 -10.93 -12.86 1.86
C GLY A 40 -10.04 -14.11 1.80
N ILE A 41 -8.72 -13.93 1.95
CA ILE A 41 -7.74 -15.03 1.99
C ILE A 41 -7.93 -15.88 3.25
N GLU A 42 -8.11 -15.25 4.41
CA GLU A 42 -8.38 -15.95 5.68
C GLU A 42 -9.62 -16.83 5.57
N SER A 43 -10.71 -16.26 5.04
CA SER A 43 -11.98 -16.97 4.82
C SER A 43 -11.82 -18.15 3.85
N GLN A 44 -11.00 -17.99 2.79
CA GLN A 44 -10.69 -19.09 1.88
C GLN A 44 -9.96 -20.23 2.59
N ILE A 45 -8.90 -19.93 3.34
CA ILE A 45 -8.13 -20.94 4.09
C ILE A 45 -9.03 -21.67 5.08
N LYS A 46 -9.89 -20.94 5.83
CA LYS A 46 -10.82 -21.56 6.77
C LYS A 46 -11.78 -22.53 6.07
N ARG A 47 -12.34 -22.16 4.92
CA ARG A 47 -13.21 -23.06 4.13
C ARG A 47 -12.48 -24.31 3.67
N GLU A 48 -11.27 -24.16 3.13
CA GLU A 48 -10.45 -25.28 2.65
C GLU A 48 -10.04 -26.23 3.79
N GLN A 49 -9.79 -25.70 4.99
CA GLN A 49 -9.45 -26.47 6.18
C GLN A 49 -10.66 -26.92 7.01
N LEU A 50 -11.90 -26.65 6.56
CA LEU A 50 -13.14 -26.92 7.27
C LEU A 50 -13.15 -26.36 8.72
N LYS A 51 -12.55 -25.19 8.91
CA LYS A 51 -12.51 -24.47 10.19
C LYS A 51 -13.75 -23.59 10.35
N ASP A 52 -14.17 -23.42 11.61
CA ASP A 52 -15.28 -22.53 11.96
C ASP A 52 -14.91 -21.07 11.61
N PRO A 53 -15.67 -20.38 10.74
CA PRO A 53 -15.40 -19.00 10.37
C PRO A 53 -15.48 -18.03 11.56
N ALA A 54 -16.28 -18.35 12.59
CA ALA A 54 -16.46 -17.49 13.76
C ALA A 54 -15.29 -17.57 14.76
N VAL A 55 -14.44 -18.60 14.66
CA VAL A 55 -13.30 -18.79 15.55
C VAL A 55 -12.08 -18.06 14.98
N PHE A 56 -11.45 -17.24 15.81
CA PHE A 56 -10.15 -16.66 15.48
C PHE A 56 -9.06 -17.73 15.60
N ASP A 57 -8.32 -17.93 14.51
CA ASP A 57 -7.20 -18.85 14.45
C ASP A 57 -5.94 -18.09 14.04
N VAL A 58 -5.01 -17.95 14.98
CA VAL A 58 -3.76 -17.20 14.79
C VAL A 58 -2.87 -17.79 13.68
N GLN A 59 -2.91 -19.09 13.45
CA GLN A 59 -2.13 -19.72 12.38
C GLN A 59 -2.72 -19.41 11.02
N VAL A 60 -4.05 -19.48 10.90
CA VAL A 60 -4.75 -19.12 9.65
C VAL A 60 -4.58 -17.64 9.34
N TRP A 61 -4.69 -16.78 10.36
CA TRP A 61 -4.45 -15.36 10.22
C TRP A 61 -3.02 -15.07 9.75
N ASN A 62 -1.99 -15.62 10.41
CA ASN A 62 -0.59 -15.45 9.98
C ASN A 62 -0.34 -15.98 8.56
N GLU A 63 -0.95 -17.10 8.19
CA GLU A 63 -0.83 -17.66 6.85
C GLU A 63 -1.50 -16.77 5.79
N ALA A 64 -2.69 -16.23 6.08
CA ALA A 64 -3.35 -15.27 5.20
C ALA A 64 -2.48 -14.04 4.94
N ARG A 65 -1.86 -13.49 6.00
CA ARG A 65 -0.90 -12.37 5.88
C ARG A 65 0.30 -12.74 5.02
N ARG A 66 0.86 -13.94 5.21
CA ARG A 66 2.00 -14.43 4.42
C ARG A 66 1.64 -14.54 2.94
N ILE A 67 0.48 -15.12 2.63
CA ILE A 67 -0.02 -15.27 1.25
C ILE A 67 -0.26 -13.90 0.62
N ALA A 68 -0.97 -12.99 1.30
CA ALA A 68 -1.25 -11.65 0.80
C ALA A 68 0.05 -10.90 0.44
N LYS A 69 1.03 -10.95 1.33
CA LYS A 69 2.35 -10.33 1.11
C LYS A 69 3.10 -10.96 -0.07
N GLU A 70 3.05 -12.28 -0.23
CA GLU A 70 3.69 -12.96 -1.35
C GLU A 70 3.01 -12.65 -2.69
N GLN A 71 1.68 -12.47 -2.69
CA GLN A 71 0.95 -11.99 -3.87
C GLN A 71 1.40 -10.59 -4.28
N VAL A 72 1.53 -9.67 -3.32
CA VAL A 72 2.04 -8.31 -3.58
C VAL A 72 3.46 -8.37 -4.14
N ARG A 73 4.36 -9.10 -3.47
CA ARG A 73 5.75 -9.28 -3.92
C ARG A 73 5.82 -9.83 -5.34
N SER A 74 5.04 -10.87 -5.64
CA SER A 74 5.01 -11.51 -6.96
C SER A 74 4.60 -10.52 -8.05
N CYS A 75 3.55 -9.74 -7.80
CA CYS A 75 3.09 -8.71 -8.73
C CYS A 75 4.12 -7.57 -8.91
N CYS A 76 4.77 -7.12 -7.83
CA CYS A 76 5.85 -6.13 -7.91
C CYS A 76 7.04 -6.62 -8.75
N ASN A 77 7.34 -7.92 -8.71
CA ASN A 77 8.45 -8.51 -9.47
C ASN A 77 8.09 -8.81 -10.93
N ALA A 78 6.82 -9.08 -11.24
CA ALA A 78 6.38 -9.43 -12.58
C ALA A 78 6.47 -8.26 -13.58
N ASN A 79 6.66 -8.59 -14.86
CA ASN A 79 6.52 -7.63 -15.95
C ASN A 79 5.05 -7.57 -16.37
N HIS A 80 4.44 -6.40 -16.22
CA HIS A 80 3.08 -6.12 -16.65
C HIS A 80 3.13 -5.19 -17.86
N ALA A 81 2.27 -5.46 -18.86
CA ALA A 81 2.18 -4.64 -20.07
C ALA A 81 1.42 -3.32 -19.82
N GLN A 82 0.55 -3.30 -18.81
CA GLN A 82 -0.23 -2.14 -18.38
C GLN A 82 0.21 -1.67 -17.00
N ASP A 83 -0.22 -0.46 -16.63
CA ASP A 83 -0.09 0.04 -15.27
C ASP A 83 -0.94 -0.83 -14.33
N LEU A 84 -0.37 -1.26 -13.21
CA LEU A 84 -1.04 -2.12 -12.22
C LEU A 84 -0.99 -1.48 -10.84
N VAL A 85 -2.13 -1.36 -10.18
CA VAL A 85 -2.22 -0.94 -8.77
C VAL A 85 -2.70 -2.10 -7.90
N LEU A 86 -1.91 -2.42 -6.87
CA LEU A 86 -2.21 -3.45 -5.90
C LEU A 86 -2.94 -2.81 -4.71
N ILE A 87 -4.23 -3.08 -4.58
CA ILE A 87 -5.03 -2.58 -3.47
C ILE A 87 -4.97 -3.62 -2.36
N VAL A 88 -4.38 -3.26 -1.22
CA VAL A 88 -4.20 -4.16 -0.08
C VAL A 88 -5.20 -3.78 1.01
N ASP A 89 -6.18 -4.66 1.25
CA ASP A 89 -7.27 -4.44 2.21
C ASP A 89 -7.06 -5.27 3.48
N ASP A 90 -6.70 -4.57 4.57
CA ASP A 90 -6.64 -5.05 5.94
C ASP A 90 -6.84 -3.85 6.88
N ASN A 91 -7.04 -4.06 8.18
CA ASN A 91 -7.11 -2.99 9.18
C ASN A 91 -5.81 -2.18 9.31
N MET A 92 -4.66 -2.83 9.09
CA MET A 92 -3.32 -2.24 9.26
C MET A 92 -3.16 -1.47 10.58
N HIS A 93 -3.68 -2.03 11.69
CA HIS A 93 -3.80 -1.35 12.98
C HIS A 93 -2.47 -1.07 13.68
N TYR A 94 -1.42 -1.84 13.39
CA TYR A 94 -0.07 -1.53 13.85
C TYR A 94 0.76 -0.87 12.75
N ARG A 95 1.57 0.11 13.15
CA ARG A 95 2.62 0.77 12.34
C ARG A 95 3.55 -0.24 11.70
N SER A 96 3.91 -1.31 12.41
CA SER A 96 4.78 -2.36 11.88
C SER A 96 4.19 -3.03 10.63
N MET A 97 2.86 -3.21 10.58
CA MET A 97 2.17 -3.82 9.44
C MET A 97 2.27 -2.94 8.20
N ARG A 98 2.03 -1.64 8.34
CA ARG A 98 2.13 -0.66 7.24
C ARG A 98 3.56 -0.51 6.74
N ARG A 99 4.53 -0.43 7.67
CA ARG A 99 5.96 -0.33 7.35
C ARG A 99 6.48 -1.51 6.53
N GLU A 100 5.90 -2.70 6.67
CA GLU A 100 6.25 -3.83 5.82
C GLU A 100 5.97 -3.58 4.33
N TYR A 101 4.83 -2.98 4.01
CA TYR A 101 4.45 -2.65 2.64
C TYR A 101 5.20 -1.44 2.11
N TYR A 102 5.44 -0.44 2.94
CA TYR A 102 6.29 0.71 2.59
C TYR A 102 7.70 0.26 2.18
N ARG A 103 8.32 -0.63 2.96
CA ARG A 103 9.62 -1.22 2.64
C ARG A 103 9.56 -2.08 1.38
N LEU A 104 8.52 -2.89 1.22
CA LEU A 104 8.36 -3.69 0.01
C LEU A 104 8.26 -2.79 -1.23
N ALA A 105 7.48 -1.71 -1.17
CA ALA A 105 7.38 -0.74 -2.26
C ALA A 105 8.75 -0.13 -2.60
N ARG A 106 9.49 0.32 -1.58
CA ARG A 106 10.86 0.83 -1.70
C ARG A 106 11.79 -0.16 -2.42
N ASP A 107 11.83 -1.40 -1.94
CA ASP A 107 12.77 -2.41 -2.41
C ASP A 107 12.52 -2.75 -3.89
N TYR A 108 11.27 -2.65 -4.35
CA TYR A 108 10.87 -2.86 -5.75
C TYR A 108 10.81 -1.58 -6.59
N GLY A 109 11.03 -0.39 -6.01
CA GLY A 109 10.88 0.90 -6.69
C GLY A 109 9.43 1.18 -7.13
N CYS A 110 8.46 0.65 -6.38
CA CYS A 110 7.04 0.82 -6.64
C CYS A 110 6.52 2.09 -5.93
N PRO A 111 5.66 2.89 -6.59
CA PRO A 111 4.86 3.91 -5.93
C PRO A 111 4.04 3.32 -4.78
N PHE A 112 3.93 4.03 -3.68
CA PHE A 112 3.22 3.63 -2.48
C PHE A 112 2.28 4.75 -2.00
N LEU A 113 1.05 4.38 -1.68
CA LEU A 113 0.07 5.28 -1.09
C LEU A 113 -0.71 4.56 0.01
N LEU A 114 -0.79 5.17 1.19
CA LEU A 114 -1.64 4.74 2.29
C LEU A 114 -2.93 5.54 2.30
N ILE A 115 -4.07 4.86 2.20
CA ILE A 115 -5.40 5.45 2.44
C ILE A 115 -5.82 5.09 3.86
N TYR A 116 -5.80 6.08 4.75
CA TYR A 116 -6.37 5.96 6.08
C TYR A 116 -7.87 6.27 6.01
N VAL A 117 -8.69 5.23 6.09
CA VAL A 117 -10.15 5.36 6.19
C VAL A 117 -10.49 5.66 7.65
N HIS A 118 -10.59 6.94 7.95
CA HIS A 118 -10.94 7.43 9.27
C HIS A 118 -12.45 7.33 9.49
N SER A 119 -12.82 6.98 10.72
CA SER A 119 -14.20 6.88 11.19
C SER A 119 -14.15 6.97 12.70
N ASP A 120 -15.09 7.71 13.29
CA ASP A 120 -15.30 7.70 14.73
C ASP A 120 -15.48 6.25 15.23
N PRO A 121 -14.85 5.87 16.38
CA PRO A 121 -14.93 4.50 16.90
C PRO A 121 -16.35 4.01 17.18
N GLU A 122 -17.26 4.88 17.63
CA GLU A 122 -18.66 4.49 17.90
C GLU A 122 -19.39 4.22 16.59
N VAL A 123 -19.20 5.06 15.57
CA VAL A 123 -19.77 4.85 14.23
C VAL A 123 -19.22 3.55 13.61
N ALA A 124 -17.91 3.31 13.74
CA ALA A 124 -17.27 2.08 13.28
C ALA A 124 -17.80 0.85 14.05
N TRP A 125 -18.09 1.00 15.35
CA TRP A 125 -18.68 -0.05 16.17
C TRP A 125 -20.11 -0.38 15.76
N GLU A 126 -20.95 0.62 15.52
CA GLU A 126 -22.32 0.43 15.03
C GLU A 126 -22.32 -0.34 13.71
N ARG A 127 -21.46 0.09 12.77
CA ARG A 127 -21.25 -0.59 11.48
C ARG A 127 -20.75 -2.02 11.67
N ASN A 128 -19.81 -2.27 12.57
CA ASN A 128 -19.32 -3.63 12.87
C ASN A 128 -20.42 -4.51 13.48
N SER A 129 -21.18 -3.98 14.43
CA SER A 129 -22.24 -4.71 15.15
C SER A 129 -23.37 -5.18 14.23
N ALA A 130 -23.66 -4.38 13.19
CA ALA A 130 -24.63 -4.70 12.15
C ALA A 130 -24.15 -5.73 11.12
N ARG A 131 -22.85 -6.10 11.10
CA ARG A 131 -22.33 -7.08 10.14
C ARG A 131 -22.84 -8.48 10.42
N VAL A 132 -23.20 -9.18 9.35
CA VAL A 132 -23.54 -10.61 9.39
C VAL A 132 -22.27 -11.46 9.31
N GLU A 133 -21.36 -11.13 8.38
CA GLU A 133 -20.09 -11.82 8.18
C GLU A 133 -18.92 -10.93 8.63
N GLY A 134 -17.86 -11.55 9.16
CA GLY A 134 -16.66 -10.83 9.60
C GLY A 134 -16.88 -9.89 10.80
N ARG A 135 -18.02 -10.01 11.49
CA ARG A 135 -18.28 -9.27 12.74
C ARG A 135 -17.31 -9.72 13.82
N ILE A 136 -16.62 -8.77 14.42
CA ILE A 136 -15.77 -9.04 15.60
C ILE A 136 -16.52 -8.76 16.91
N PRO A 137 -16.24 -9.51 18.00
CA PRO A 137 -16.80 -9.26 19.32
C PRO A 137 -16.44 -7.88 19.88
N SER A 138 -17.27 -7.35 20.79
CA SER A 138 -17.08 -6.02 21.39
C SER A 138 -15.73 -5.85 22.08
N ASP A 139 -15.34 -6.81 22.93
CA ASP A 139 -14.05 -6.76 23.63
C ASP A 139 -12.86 -6.71 22.65
N THR A 140 -12.95 -7.47 21.55
CA THR A 140 -11.93 -7.46 20.50
C THR A 140 -11.90 -6.13 19.77
N PHE A 141 -13.06 -5.57 19.43
CA PHE A 141 -13.16 -4.27 18.75
C PHE A 141 -12.54 -3.16 19.59
N TRP A 142 -12.96 -3.00 20.84
CA TRP A 142 -12.45 -1.95 21.71
C TRP A 142 -10.98 -2.12 22.05
N ARG A 143 -10.49 -3.38 22.14
CA ARG A 143 -9.06 -3.64 22.20
C ARG A 143 -8.34 -3.15 20.95
N MET A 144 -8.88 -3.41 19.76
CA MET A 144 -8.29 -2.91 18.51
C MET A 144 -8.27 -1.39 18.44
N VAL A 145 -9.33 -0.70 18.90
CA VAL A 145 -9.36 0.76 19.03
C VAL A 145 -8.23 1.25 19.95
N SER A 146 -8.09 0.65 21.13
CA SER A 146 -7.06 1.05 22.11
C SER A 146 -5.61 0.83 21.63
N LEU A 147 -5.42 -0.10 20.70
CA LEU A 147 -4.10 -0.47 20.15
C LEU A 147 -3.85 0.17 18.79
N PHE A 148 -4.81 0.92 18.23
CA PHE A 148 -4.70 1.47 16.90
C PHE A 148 -3.63 2.57 16.88
N GLU A 149 -2.57 2.35 16.11
CA GLU A 149 -1.52 3.33 15.90
C GLU A 149 -1.86 4.13 14.64
N GLU A 150 -2.43 5.33 14.79
CA GLU A 150 -2.81 6.18 13.67
C GLU A 150 -1.63 6.44 12.71
N PRO A 151 -1.86 6.46 11.39
CA PRO A 151 -0.83 6.85 10.43
C PRO A 151 -0.34 8.27 10.67
N SER A 152 0.98 8.45 10.63
CA SER A 152 1.60 9.76 10.88
C SER A 152 2.83 10.00 10.00
N ALA A 153 3.19 11.28 9.87
CA ALA A 153 4.37 11.73 9.13
C ALA A 153 5.71 11.16 9.68
N GLU A 154 5.72 10.69 10.93
CA GLU A 154 6.88 10.03 11.52
C GLU A 154 7.14 8.63 10.93
N GLU A 155 6.11 8.00 10.37
CA GLU A 155 6.20 6.68 9.78
C GLU A 155 6.62 6.72 8.31
N MET A 156 6.03 7.65 7.55
CA MET A 156 6.23 7.82 6.12
C MET A 156 5.91 9.26 5.71
N PRO A 157 6.41 9.75 4.56
CA PRO A 157 6.15 11.11 4.10
C PRO A 157 4.65 11.44 4.04
N GLU A 158 4.28 12.66 4.40
CA GLU A 158 2.87 13.11 4.43
C GLU A 158 2.17 12.92 3.09
N ASN A 159 2.88 13.14 1.97
CA ASN A 159 2.33 12.95 0.64
C ASN A 159 2.04 11.49 0.29
N HIS A 160 2.49 10.52 1.11
CA HIS A 160 2.19 9.10 0.95
C HIS A 160 1.00 8.66 1.82
N ILE A 161 0.38 9.58 2.58
CA ILE A 161 -0.78 9.33 3.43
C ILE A 161 -1.94 10.20 2.95
N VAL A 162 -3.11 9.59 2.82
CA VAL A 162 -4.37 10.28 2.53
C VAL A 162 -5.37 9.86 3.59
N VAL A 163 -5.94 10.84 4.29
CA VAL A 163 -7.04 10.60 5.22
C VAL A 163 -8.35 10.74 4.45
N PHE A 164 -9.14 9.66 4.46
CA PHE A 164 -10.48 9.62 3.93
C PHE A 164 -11.47 9.59 5.09
N GLU A 165 -12.12 10.72 5.32
CA GLU A 165 -13.14 10.90 6.35
C GLU A 165 -14.44 10.24 5.89
N ASN A 166 -14.74 9.05 6.45
CA ASN A 166 -15.93 8.30 6.06
C ASN A 166 -17.13 8.60 6.99
N GLU A 167 -17.48 9.88 7.06
CA GLU A 167 -18.61 10.44 7.82
C GLU A 167 -19.82 10.63 6.90
N ASP A 168 -20.87 9.81 7.06
CA ASP A 168 -22.27 9.86 6.57
C ASP A 168 -22.64 10.56 5.23
N GLY A 169 -21.66 10.82 4.37
CA GLY A 169 -21.77 11.37 3.03
C GLY A 169 -20.67 10.75 2.18
N LEU A 170 -21.05 10.09 1.09
CA LEU A 170 -20.15 9.37 0.19
C LEU A 170 -19.34 10.35 -0.69
N ASP A 171 -18.52 11.21 -0.09
CA ASP A 171 -17.60 12.08 -0.84
C ASP A 171 -16.25 11.39 -1.03
N TYR A 172 -16.11 10.71 -2.16
CA TYR A 172 -14.86 10.05 -2.54
C TYR A 172 -13.88 10.96 -3.28
N SER A 173 -14.17 12.26 -3.42
CA SER A 173 -13.34 13.17 -4.23
C SER A 173 -11.87 13.23 -3.76
N CYS A 174 -11.61 13.14 -2.46
CA CYS A 174 -10.25 13.09 -1.93
C CYS A 174 -9.51 11.79 -2.31
N LEU A 175 -10.23 10.65 -2.31
CA LEU A 175 -9.70 9.36 -2.71
C LEU A 175 -9.42 9.35 -4.21
N ASP A 176 -10.36 9.83 -5.02
CA ASP A 176 -10.24 9.96 -6.47
C ASP A 176 -9.01 10.81 -6.84
N SER A 177 -8.89 11.99 -6.23
CA SER A 177 -7.76 12.89 -6.45
C SER A 177 -6.43 12.24 -6.09
N ALA A 178 -6.38 11.51 -4.98
CA ALA A 178 -5.17 10.82 -4.55
C ALA A 178 -4.75 9.70 -5.51
N ILE A 179 -5.71 8.91 -5.98
CA ILE A 179 -5.48 7.84 -6.95
C ILE A 179 -5.00 8.41 -8.29
N CYS A 180 -5.64 9.48 -8.78
CA CYS A 180 -5.20 10.16 -10.00
C CYS A 180 -3.77 10.67 -9.87
N ARG A 181 -3.41 11.31 -8.74
CA ARG A 181 -2.03 11.78 -8.48
C ARG A 181 -1.02 10.63 -8.46
N LEU A 182 -1.36 9.50 -7.85
CA LEU A 182 -0.52 8.31 -7.83
C LEU A 182 -0.22 7.79 -9.25
N LEU A 183 -1.23 7.83 -10.13
CA LEU A 183 -1.12 7.34 -11.51
C LEU A 183 -0.43 8.35 -12.44
N GLU A 184 -0.71 9.64 -12.29
CA GLU A 184 -0.15 10.72 -13.11
C GLU A 184 1.31 11.04 -12.77
N SER A 185 1.66 11.01 -11.48
CA SER A 185 2.99 11.38 -10.96
C SER A 185 3.58 10.30 -10.05
N PRO A 186 3.74 9.05 -10.53
CA PRO A 186 4.11 7.90 -9.70
C PRO A 186 5.46 8.06 -8.99
N LEU A 187 6.39 8.82 -9.56
CA LEU A 187 7.73 9.01 -9.00
C LEU A 187 7.71 9.71 -7.63
N ASP A 188 6.72 10.58 -7.38
CA ASP A 188 6.57 11.30 -6.11
C ASP A 188 6.14 10.37 -4.96
N PHE A 189 5.59 9.22 -5.32
CA PHE A 189 5.08 8.22 -4.40
C PHE A 189 6.05 7.06 -4.19
N ILE A 190 7.22 7.07 -4.83
CA ILE A 190 8.21 6.01 -4.59
C ILE A 190 8.92 6.29 -3.27
N PRO A 191 8.92 5.33 -2.31
CA PRO A 191 9.68 5.46 -1.08
C PRO A 191 11.16 5.70 -1.34
N ALA A 192 11.76 6.62 -0.58
CA ALA A 192 13.17 6.92 -0.70
C ALA A 192 14.03 5.65 -0.44
N PRO A 193 15.09 5.44 -1.22
CA PRO A 193 15.98 4.31 -1.04
C PRO A 193 16.60 4.34 0.36
N ALA A 194 16.78 3.17 0.97
CA ALA A 194 17.56 3.09 2.18
C ALA A 194 19.04 3.25 1.80
N PHE A 195 19.71 4.23 2.38
CA PHE A 195 21.17 4.29 2.33
C PHE A 195 21.70 3.20 3.29
N ASP A 196 21.95 2.01 2.76
CA ASP A 196 22.74 0.98 3.42
C ASP A 196 24.09 0.80 2.72
N ALA A 197 25.07 0.27 3.47
CA ALA A 197 26.44 0.10 3.02
C ALA A 197 26.61 -1.01 1.94
N ASP A 198 25.55 -1.79 1.66
CA ASP A 198 25.61 -3.05 0.91
C ASP A 198 25.20 -2.89 -0.58
N GLY A 199 25.14 -1.65 -1.07
CA GLY A 199 24.86 -1.35 -2.48
C GLY A 199 23.40 -1.58 -2.90
N GLU A 200 22.47 -1.70 -1.94
CA GLU A 200 21.02 -1.74 -2.20
C GLU A 200 20.56 -0.46 -2.90
N ALA A 201 21.12 0.68 -2.48
CA ALA A 201 20.88 1.99 -3.07
C ALA A 201 21.21 2.02 -4.58
N LEU A 202 22.30 1.39 -5.03
CA LEU A 202 22.66 1.36 -6.45
C LEU A 202 21.68 0.50 -7.26
N ARG A 203 21.26 -0.65 -6.72
CA ARG A 203 20.22 -1.50 -7.35
C ARG A 203 18.88 -0.76 -7.46
N GLN A 204 18.52 0.00 -6.43
CA GLN A 204 17.30 0.82 -6.40
C GLN A 204 17.39 1.97 -7.41
N VAL A 205 18.52 2.69 -7.49
CA VAL A 205 18.75 3.74 -8.50
C VAL A 205 18.69 3.18 -9.92
N ILE A 206 19.29 2.01 -10.18
CA ILE A 206 19.23 1.34 -11.50
C ILE A 206 17.78 0.98 -11.85
N ARG A 207 16.98 0.50 -10.88
CA ARG A 207 15.55 0.21 -11.08
C ARG A 207 14.76 1.49 -11.38
N LEU A 208 14.99 2.57 -10.65
CA LEU A 208 14.33 3.86 -10.90
C LEU A 208 14.66 4.41 -12.28
N PHE A 209 15.94 4.35 -12.68
CA PHE A 209 16.36 4.69 -14.03
C PHE A 209 15.65 3.84 -15.09
N ARG A 210 15.49 2.53 -14.85
CA ARG A 210 14.77 1.64 -15.77
C ARG A 210 13.29 2.02 -15.87
N ILE A 211 12.64 2.32 -14.75
CA ILE A 211 11.24 2.79 -14.73
C ILE A 211 11.11 4.06 -15.56
N MET A 212 11.96 5.07 -15.30
CA MET A 212 12.00 6.33 -16.04
C MET A 212 12.19 6.12 -17.55
N LEU A 213 13.06 5.20 -17.97
CA LEU A 213 13.32 4.91 -19.39
C LEU A 213 12.18 4.16 -20.09
N THR A 214 11.33 3.45 -19.33
CA THR A 214 10.21 2.66 -19.87
C THR A 214 8.85 3.34 -19.79
N SER A 215 8.70 4.39 -18.96
CA SER A 215 7.47 5.19 -18.91
C SER A 215 7.45 6.21 -20.05
N HIS A 216 6.34 6.31 -20.79
CA HIS A 216 6.08 7.33 -21.82
C HIS A 216 6.05 8.79 -21.28
N LEU A 217 6.36 9.02 -19.99
CA LEU A 217 6.30 10.31 -19.29
C LEU A 217 7.53 11.21 -19.53
N PHE A 218 8.22 11.05 -20.66
CA PHE A 218 9.36 11.90 -21.02
C PHE A 218 8.88 13.26 -21.55
N HIS A 219 8.80 14.26 -20.67
CA HIS A 219 8.91 15.66 -21.07
C HIS A 219 10.36 16.12 -20.87
N PRO A 220 11.06 16.67 -21.88
CA PRO A 220 12.50 16.98 -21.82
C PRO A 220 12.91 18.10 -20.84
N CYS A 221 11.99 18.64 -20.03
CA CYS A 221 12.28 19.73 -19.09
C CYS A 221 12.65 19.28 -17.66
N SER A 222 12.39 18.02 -17.27
CA SER A 222 12.67 17.50 -15.92
C SER A 222 14.12 17.02 -15.71
N LEU A 223 15.00 17.16 -16.71
CA LEU A 223 16.43 16.84 -16.59
C LEU A 223 17.19 17.81 -15.68
N LEU A 224 16.73 19.06 -15.53
CA LEU A 224 17.45 20.09 -14.78
C LEU A 224 17.39 19.92 -13.25
N SER A 225 16.40 19.20 -12.72
CA SER A 225 16.30 18.90 -11.28
C SER A 225 17.12 17.68 -10.86
N LEU A 226 17.44 16.77 -11.78
CA LEU A 226 18.28 15.58 -11.53
C LEU A 226 19.77 15.82 -11.77
N CYS A 227 20.15 16.85 -12.53
CA CYS A 227 21.55 17.27 -12.72
C CYS A 227 22.22 17.86 -11.46
N PHE A 228 21.51 18.02 -10.35
CA PHE A 228 22.06 18.47 -9.07
C PHE A 228 22.41 17.35 -8.08
N LEU A 229 22.22 16.07 -8.45
CA LEU A 229 22.95 15.01 -7.77
C LEU A 229 24.42 15.10 -8.19
N PRO A 230 25.39 15.25 -7.26
CA PRO A 230 26.78 15.44 -7.62
C PRO A 230 27.26 14.24 -8.46
N ILE A 231 27.59 14.49 -9.72
CA ILE A 231 28.27 13.54 -10.61
C ILE A 231 29.61 13.09 -9.99
N SER A 232 30.11 13.79 -8.97
CA SER A 232 31.28 13.40 -8.16
C SER A 232 31.09 12.15 -7.29
N LEU A 233 29.91 11.53 -7.23
CA LEU A 233 29.69 10.23 -6.56
C LEU A 233 29.82 9.01 -7.49
N PHE A 234 30.02 9.20 -8.80
CA PHE A 234 30.16 8.09 -9.77
C PHE A 234 31.62 7.66 -10.04
N PHE A 235 32.62 8.31 -9.44
CA PHE A 235 34.03 7.92 -9.48
C PHE A 235 34.62 8.19 -8.09
N PRO A 236 35.03 7.16 -7.30
CA PRO A 236 36.12 6.26 -7.67
C PRO A 236 35.95 4.82 -7.12
N ILE A 237 35.60 3.84 -7.97
CA ILE A 237 35.81 2.40 -7.64
C ILE A 237 36.71 1.72 -8.69
N PHE A 238 37.12 2.41 -9.76
CA PHE A 238 37.90 1.81 -10.85
C PHE A 238 39.41 2.14 -10.89
N LEU A 239 39.98 2.75 -9.84
CA LEU A 239 41.41 3.06 -9.77
C LEU A 239 41.97 2.71 -8.38
N CYS A 240 42.11 1.42 -8.10
CA CYS A 240 43.08 0.86 -7.14
C CYS A 240 43.13 -0.66 -7.33
N ALA A 241 43.69 -1.09 -8.45
CA ALA A 241 44.21 -2.44 -8.64
C ALA A 241 45.47 -2.31 -9.50
N GLU A 242 46.58 -1.98 -8.85
CA GLU A 242 47.94 -2.34 -9.26
C GLU A 242 48.55 -3.19 -8.15
#